data_AF-A0A661WM77-F1
#
_entry.id   AF-A0A661WM77-F1
#
_cell.length_a   1.000
_cell.length_b   1.000
_cell.length_c   1.000
_cell.angle_alpha   90.00
_cell.angle_beta   90.00
_cell.angle_gamma   90.00
#
_symmetry.space_group_name_H-M   'P 1'
#
loop_
_entity.id
_entity.type
_entity.pdbx_description
1 polymer ?
#
loop_
_entity_poly.entity_id
_entity_poly.type
_entity_poly.pdbx_seq_one_letter_code
_entity_poly.pdbx_strand_id
1 'polypeptide(L)'
;MKIPKRNTSKYSGQYAGAFDPQRIMQIFNDSQRIALTSKNPKTAGDRFDLAIETYHQLMSMRLSSNEKKSLQEAMEELAESFPTMVIINEARGLREKAQKLKTPSKRLDLFQQASEIVNRGLADNPTSSILQKTADEIQAEINDTEAAMQ
;
A
#
# COMPACT_ATOMS: atom_id res chain seq x y z
N MET A 1 -4.70 -5.42 14.44
CA MET A 1 -3.35 -4.79 14.42
C MET A 1 -3.32 -3.56 15.35
N LYS A 2 -2.16 -2.95 15.65
CA LYS A 2 -2.09 -1.72 16.47
C LYS A 2 -1.98 -0.48 15.57
N ILE A 3 -2.88 0.49 15.72
CA ILE A 3 -2.80 1.77 14.99
C ILE A 3 -1.45 2.47 15.28
N PRO A 4 -0.68 2.87 14.26
CA PRO A 4 0.56 3.60 14.45
C PRO A 4 0.37 4.89 15.26
N LYS A 5 1.36 5.23 16.09
CA LYS A 5 1.34 6.49 16.86
C LYS A 5 1.55 7.68 15.92
N ARG A 6 0.98 8.84 16.26
CA ARG A 6 1.11 10.06 15.44
C ARG A 6 2.56 10.44 15.10
N ASN A 7 3.51 10.18 16.01
CA ASN A 7 4.91 10.52 15.83
C ASN A 7 5.67 9.61 14.86
N THR A 8 5.05 8.54 14.36
CA THR A 8 5.63 7.71 13.29
C THR A 8 5.35 8.29 11.90
N SER A 9 4.39 9.21 11.77
CA SER A 9 4.14 9.92 10.53
C SER A 9 5.17 11.02 10.33
N LYS A 10 5.75 11.10 9.13
CA LYS A 10 6.58 12.25 8.74
C LYS A 10 5.82 13.58 8.66
N TYR A 11 4.49 13.53 8.64
CA TYR A 11 3.61 14.71 8.66
C TYR A 11 3.14 15.07 10.08
N SER A 12 3.75 14.48 11.11
CA SER A 12 3.34 14.70 12.51
C SER A 12 3.20 16.18 12.84
N GLY A 13 2.00 16.57 13.26
CA GLY A 13 1.70 17.95 13.66
C GLY A 13 1.44 18.92 12.51
N GLN A 14 1.52 18.50 11.24
CA GLN A 14 1.22 19.37 10.10
C GLN A 14 -0.22 19.89 10.13
N TYR A 15 -1.16 19.10 10.66
CA TYR A 15 -2.56 19.51 10.82
C TYR A 15 -2.91 19.89 12.25
N ALA A 16 -1.91 20.09 13.13
CA ALA A 16 -2.14 20.61 14.47
C ALA A 16 -2.80 21.99 14.36
N GLY A 17 -4.00 22.13 14.93
CA GLY A 17 -4.79 23.35 14.83
C GLY A 17 -5.66 23.46 13.58
N ALA A 18 -5.77 22.42 12.75
CA ALA A 18 -6.84 22.37 11.76
C ALA A 18 -8.21 22.29 12.47
N PHE A 19 -9.18 23.09 12.03
CA PHE A 19 -10.51 23.20 12.66
C PHE A 19 -11.66 22.69 11.78
N ASP A 20 -11.40 22.36 10.51
CA ASP A 20 -12.40 21.85 9.59
C ASP A 20 -12.34 20.31 9.55
N PRO A 21 -13.18 19.60 10.33
CA PRO A 21 -13.18 18.14 10.36
C PRO A 21 -13.57 17.53 9.01
N GLN A 22 -14.41 18.20 8.21
CA GLN A 22 -14.83 17.66 6.92
C GLN A 22 -13.66 17.65 5.94
N ARG A 23 -12.87 18.72 5.92
CA ARG A 23 -11.67 18.78 5.09
C ARG A 23 -10.64 17.73 5.51
N ILE A 24 -10.41 17.54 6.81
CA ILE A 24 -9.46 16.53 7.28
C ILE A 24 -9.96 15.10 6.97
N MET A 25 -11.26 14.85 7.09
CA MET A 25 -11.87 13.56 6.71
C MET A 25 -11.69 13.25 5.22
N GLN A 26 -11.86 14.25 4.34
CA GLN A 26 -11.59 14.08 2.91
C GLN A 26 -10.13 13.67 2.65
N ILE A 27 -9.17 14.34 3.33
CA ILE A 27 -7.75 14.03 3.18
C ILE A 27 -7.44 12.62 3.70
N PHE A 28 -8.04 12.21 4.81
CA PHE A 28 -7.93 10.84 5.34
C PHE A 28 -8.41 9.81 4.31
N ASN A 29 -9.63 9.96 3.80
CA ASN A 29 -10.22 9.03 2.83
C ASN A 29 -9.41 8.93 1.53
N ASP A 30 -8.96 10.07 1.00
CA ASP A 30 -8.09 10.09 -0.19
C ASP A 30 -6.75 9.41 0.07
N SER A 31 -6.18 9.66 1.25
CA SER A 31 -4.89 9.10 1.63
C SER A 31 -4.98 7.58 1.83
N GLN A 32 -6.02 7.09 2.49
CA GLN A 32 -6.32 5.67 2.62
C GLN A 32 -6.43 4.99 1.25
N ARG A 33 -7.26 5.55 0.36
CA ARG A 33 -7.46 5.01 -0.99
C ARG A 33 -6.16 4.97 -1.78
N ILE A 34 -5.36 6.04 -1.77
CA ILE A 34 -4.10 6.07 -2.53
C ILE A 34 -3.06 5.14 -1.91
N ALA A 35 -2.96 5.07 -0.58
CA ALA A 35 -2.04 4.16 0.11
C ALA A 35 -2.27 2.69 -0.30
N LEU A 36 -3.53 2.28 -0.45
CA LEU A 36 -3.91 0.91 -0.81
C LEU A 36 -3.90 0.60 -2.31
N THR A 37 -3.74 1.60 -3.18
CA THR A 37 -3.85 1.42 -4.65
C THR A 37 -2.64 1.87 -5.45
N SER A 38 -1.75 2.69 -4.86
CA SER A 38 -0.59 3.19 -5.57
C SER A 38 0.42 2.09 -5.85
N LYS A 39 0.87 2.00 -7.11
CA LYS A 39 1.95 1.11 -7.56
C LYS A 39 3.34 1.69 -7.32
N ASN A 40 3.42 2.90 -6.79
CA ASN A 40 4.66 3.53 -6.37
C ASN A 40 4.74 3.42 -4.84
N PRO A 41 5.66 2.61 -4.29
CA PRO A 41 5.73 2.35 -2.85
C PRO A 41 6.03 3.63 -2.05
N LYS A 42 6.78 4.59 -2.63
CA LYS A 42 7.01 5.89 -2.00
C LYS A 42 5.71 6.68 -1.88
N THR A 43 4.92 6.76 -2.96
CA THR A 43 3.62 7.45 -2.93
C THR A 43 2.65 6.75 -1.97
N ALA A 44 2.65 5.42 -1.94
CA ALA A 44 1.83 4.63 -1.03
C ALA A 44 2.19 4.93 0.43
N GLY A 45 3.48 4.89 0.77
CA GLY A 45 4.00 5.22 2.11
C GLY A 45 3.72 6.67 2.51
N ASP A 46 3.97 7.63 1.62
CA ASP A 46 3.67 9.04 1.85
C ASP A 46 2.17 9.23 2.17
N ARG A 47 1.27 8.47 1.52
CA ARG A 47 -0.17 8.57 1.79
C ARG A 47 -0.58 7.83 3.06
N PHE A 48 0.06 6.71 3.39
CA PHE A 48 -0.15 6.04 4.68
C PHE A 48 0.24 6.94 5.86
N ASP A 49 1.39 7.62 5.78
CA ASP A 49 1.83 8.59 6.79
C ASP A 49 0.84 9.73 6.95
N LEU A 50 0.29 10.23 5.85
CA LEU A 50 -0.71 11.30 5.88
C LEU A 50 -2.04 10.82 6.49
N ALA A 51 -2.44 9.57 6.22
CA ALA A 51 -3.60 8.96 6.85
C ALA A 51 -3.42 8.85 8.38
N ILE A 52 -2.22 8.47 8.86
CA ILE A 52 -1.91 8.46 10.30
C ILE A 52 -2.08 9.85 10.91
N GLU A 53 -1.48 10.89 10.32
CA GLU A 53 -1.56 12.26 10.84
C GLU A 53 -3.02 12.76 10.90
N THR A 54 -3.76 12.59 9.81
CA THR A 54 -5.16 13.03 9.73
C THR A 54 -6.07 12.25 10.68
N TYR A 55 -5.86 10.93 10.85
CA TYR A 55 -6.55 10.12 11.85
C TYR A 55 -6.36 10.69 13.26
N HIS A 56 -5.12 10.92 13.69
CA HIS A 56 -4.85 11.42 15.05
C HIS A 56 -5.39 12.84 15.24
N GLN A 57 -5.32 13.67 14.21
CA GLN A 57 -5.91 15.01 14.26
C GLN A 57 -7.43 14.93 14.41
N LEU A 58 -8.13 14.12 13.61
CA LEU A 58 -9.58 13.92 13.71
C LEU A 58 -10.00 13.35 15.08
N MET A 59 -9.25 12.41 15.64
CA MET A 59 -9.54 11.83 16.96
C MET A 59 -9.45 12.87 18.09
N SER A 60 -8.60 13.90 17.91
CA SER A 60 -8.49 15.04 18.83
C SER A 60 -9.63 16.07 18.68
N MET A 61 -10.37 16.04 17.56
CA MET A 61 -11.47 16.95 17.30
C MET A 61 -12.77 16.51 18.00
N ARG A 62 -13.75 17.42 18.01
CA ARG A 62 -15.12 17.15 18.46
C ARG A 62 -15.89 16.45 17.34
N LEU A 63 -15.80 15.13 17.32
CA LEU A 63 -16.62 14.23 16.49
C LEU A 63 -17.60 13.46 17.37
N SER A 64 -18.72 13.02 16.79
CA SER A 64 -19.64 12.10 17.47
C SER A 64 -18.97 10.75 17.74
N SER A 65 -19.48 10.00 18.72
CA SER A 65 -18.95 8.68 19.06
C SER A 65 -18.99 7.71 17.87
N ASN A 66 -20.02 7.78 17.04
CA ASN A 66 -20.15 6.94 15.86
C ASN A 66 -19.09 7.28 14.81
N GLU A 67 -18.84 8.56 14.55
CA GLU A 67 -17.78 8.99 13.62
C GLU A 67 -16.39 8.56 14.11
N LYS A 68 -16.10 8.67 15.41
CA LYS A 68 -14.83 8.20 15.98
C LYS A 68 -14.67 6.69 15.83
N LYS A 69 -15.75 5.93 16.07
CA LYS A 69 -15.73 4.47 15.91
C LYS A 69 -15.46 4.08 14.45
N SER A 70 -16.20 4.64 13.49
CA SER A 70 -15.99 4.35 12.06
C SER A 70 -14.60 4.76 11.58
N LEU A 71 -14.08 5.90 12.05
CA LEU A 71 -12.72 6.34 11.74
C LEU A 71 -11.66 5.40 12.32
N GLN A 72 -11.88 4.89 13.54
CA GLN A 72 -11.00 3.91 14.16
C GLN A 72 -10.99 2.59 13.37
N GLU A 73 -12.17 2.06 13.03
CA GLU A 73 -12.30 0.84 12.21
C GLU A 73 -11.58 0.99 10.86
N ALA A 74 -11.77 2.11 10.17
CA ALA A 74 -11.11 2.39 8.90
C ALA A 74 -9.57 2.47 9.01
N MET A 75 -9.06 3.05 10.10
CA MET A 75 -7.62 3.14 10.34
C MET A 75 -7.02 1.79 10.76
N GLU A 76 -7.75 0.97 11.50
CA GLU A 76 -7.34 -0.39 11.86
C GLU A 76 -7.24 -1.27 10.61
N GLU A 77 -8.25 -1.23 9.74
CA GLU A 77 -8.25 -1.94 8.44
C GLU A 77 -7.10 -1.46 7.54
N LEU A 78 -6.86 -0.15 7.47
CA LEU A 78 -5.76 0.40 6.70
C LEU A 78 -4.41 -0.08 7.24
N ALA A 79 -4.19 -0.01 8.56
CA ALA A 79 -2.95 -0.46 9.18
C ALA A 79 -2.70 -1.95 8.96
N GLU A 80 -3.76 -2.76 8.99
CA GLU A 80 -3.70 -4.20 8.74
C GLU A 80 -3.39 -4.53 7.28
N SER A 81 -4.05 -3.86 6.34
CA SER A 81 -3.97 -4.18 4.92
C SER A 81 -2.73 -3.59 4.24
N PHE A 82 -2.26 -2.42 4.69
CA PHE A 82 -1.23 -1.65 4.00
C PHE A 82 0.09 -2.41 3.76
N PRO A 83 0.69 -3.13 4.74
CA PRO A 83 1.96 -3.82 4.53
C PRO A 83 1.91 -4.85 3.39
N THR A 84 0.79 -5.57 3.27
CA THR A 84 0.59 -6.54 2.20
C THR A 84 0.29 -5.85 0.87
N MET A 85 -0.57 -4.83 0.89
CA MET A 85 -1.04 -4.16 -0.33
C MET A 85 0.06 -3.34 -1.02
N VAL A 86 0.97 -2.72 -0.27
CA VAL A 86 2.08 -1.96 -0.88
C VAL A 86 3.00 -2.86 -1.70
N ILE A 87 3.31 -4.07 -1.20
CA ILE A 87 4.13 -5.08 -1.88
C ILE A 87 3.45 -5.56 -3.16
N ILE A 88 2.16 -5.93 -3.06
CA ILE A 88 1.37 -6.40 -4.21
C ILE A 88 1.30 -5.34 -5.30
N ASN A 89 1.02 -4.09 -4.93
CA ASN A 89 0.86 -3.02 -5.91
C ASN A 89 2.19 -2.63 -6.56
N GLU A 90 3.30 -2.65 -5.83
CA GLU A 90 4.62 -2.45 -6.41
C GLU A 90 4.95 -3.53 -7.44
N ALA A 91 4.76 -4.80 -7.09
CA ALA A 91 4.97 -5.92 -7.98
C ALA A 91 4.07 -5.86 -9.22
N ARG A 92 2.78 -5.51 -9.05
CA ARG A 92 1.85 -5.25 -10.17
C ARG A 92 2.32 -4.11 -11.06
N GLY A 93 2.89 -3.06 -10.49
CA GLY A 93 3.48 -1.95 -11.25
C GLY A 93 4.63 -2.37 -12.14
N LEU A 94 5.50 -3.26 -11.66
CA LEU A 94 6.59 -3.84 -12.45
C LEU A 94 6.05 -4.79 -13.53
N ARG A 95 5.07 -5.64 -13.17
CA ARG A 95 4.39 -6.54 -14.09
C ARG A 95 3.77 -5.81 -15.28
N GLU A 96 3.02 -4.74 -15.03
CA GLU A 96 2.42 -3.92 -16.09
C GLU A 96 3.46 -3.19 -16.95
N LYS A 97 4.60 -2.80 -16.37
CA LYS A 97 5.72 -2.24 -17.14
C LYS A 97 6.33 -3.32 -18.04
N ALA A 98 6.54 -4.53 -17.53
CA ALA A 98 7.06 -5.65 -18.29
C ALA A 98 6.15 -5.98 -19.48
N GLN A 99 4.84 -6.10 -19.26
CA GLN A 99 3.87 -6.41 -20.33
C GLN A 99 3.86 -5.38 -21.48
N LYS A 100 4.34 -4.14 -21.26
CA LYS A 100 4.45 -3.09 -22.29
C LYS A 100 5.76 -3.14 -23.07
N LEU A 101 6.77 -3.88 -22.61
CA LEU A 101 8.05 -3.99 -23.29
C LEU A 101 7.99 -5.03 -24.41
N LYS A 102 8.70 -4.73 -25.51
CA LYS A 102 8.82 -5.67 -26.64
C LYS A 102 10.02 -6.60 -26.52
N THR A 103 11.04 -6.20 -25.76
CA THR A 103 12.30 -6.94 -25.62
C THR A 103 12.15 -8.01 -24.54
N PRO A 104 12.25 -9.32 -24.86
CA PRO A 104 12.05 -10.39 -23.90
C PRO A 104 12.97 -10.32 -22.67
N SER A 105 14.26 -10.03 -22.85
CA SER A 105 15.21 -9.90 -21.73
C SER A 105 14.81 -8.82 -20.74
N LYS A 106 14.45 -7.62 -21.22
CA LYS A 106 13.98 -6.52 -20.36
C LYS A 106 12.63 -6.82 -19.68
N ARG A 107 11.78 -7.65 -20.30
CA ARG A 107 10.54 -8.14 -19.65
C ARG A 107 10.89 -9.06 -18.50
N LEU A 108 11.77 -10.02 -18.74
CA LEU A 108 12.23 -10.99 -17.74
C LEU A 108 12.86 -10.27 -16.54
N ASP A 109 13.74 -9.29 -16.77
CA ASP A 109 14.35 -8.49 -15.69
C ASP A 109 13.30 -7.82 -14.78
N LEU A 110 12.19 -7.33 -15.35
CA LEU A 110 11.12 -6.69 -14.58
C LEU A 110 10.24 -7.71 -13.84
N PHE A 111 9.97 -8.87 -14.44
CA PHE A 111 9.25 -9.95 -13.75
C PHE A 111 10.08 -10.54 -12.60
N GLN A 112 11.40 -10.69 -12.78
CA GLN A 112 12.30 -11.12 -11.72
C GLN A 112 12.31 -10.13 -10.55
N GLN A 113 12.41 -8.82 -10.82
CA GLN A 113 12.27 -7.79 -9.79
C GLN A 113 10.92 -7.85 -9.06
N ALA A 114 9.82 -8.08 -9.81
CA ALA A 114 8.50 -8.24 -9.21
C ALA A 114 8.43 -9.48 -8.30
N SER A 115 9.02 -10.60 -8.74
CA SER A 115 9.10 -11.84 -7.97
C SER A 115 9.91 -11.65 -6.68
N GLU A 116 11.07 -10.98 -6.75
CA GLU A 116 11.89 -10.66 -5.57
C GLU A 116 11.15 -9.82 -4.52
N ILE A 117 10.32 -8.88 -4.95
CA ILE A 117 9.50 -8.06 -4.05
C ILE A 117 8.45 -8.92 -3.34
N VAL A 118 7.70 -9.74 -4.08
CA VAL A 118 6.66 -10.59 -3.49
C VAL A 118 7.25 -11.68 -2.60
N ASN A 119 8.35 -12.30 -3.00
CA ASN A 119 9.03 -13.34 -2.22
C ASN A 119 9.59 -12.81 -0.90
N ARG A 120 10.12 -11.58 -0.87
CA ARG A 120 10.46 -10.90 0.40
C ARG A 120 9.23 -10.69 1.27
N GLY A 121 8.12 -10.24 0.68
CA GLY A 121 6.85 -10.10 1.41
C GLY A 121 6.32 -11.41 1.97
N LEU A 122 6.48 -12.52 1.24
CA LEU A 122 6.13 -13.87 1.70
C LEU A 122 7.06 -14.36 2.81
N ALA A 123 8.36 -14.04 2.76
CA ALA A 123 9.26 -14.37 3.85
C ALA A 123 8.84 -13.70 5.17
N ASP A 124 8.35 -12.46 5.09
CA ASP A 124 7.84 -11.71 6.24
C ASP A 124 6.42 -12.16 6.65
N ASN A 125 5.60 -12.64 5.71
CA ASN A 125 4.22 -13.08 5.94
C ASN A 125 3.89 -14.40 5.20
N PRO A 126 4.41 -15.56 5.65
CA PRO A 126 4.32 -16.82 4.91
C PRO A 126 2.90 -17.35 4.70
N THR A 127 1.95 -16.92 5.51
CA THR A 127 0.54 -17.37 5.48
C THR A 127 -0.34 -16.49 4.58
N SER A 128 0.21 -15.47 3.94
CA SER A 128 -0.55 -14.55 3.09
C SER A 128 -0.93 -15.20 1.76
N SER A 129 -2.17 -15.69 1.67
CA SER A 129 -2.72 -16.31 0.46
C SER A 129 -2.71 -15.39 -0.75
N ILE A 130 -2.89 -14.08 -0.54
CA ILE A 130 -2.89 -13.08 -1.62
C ILE A 130 -1.48 -12.81 -2.16
N LEU A 131 -0.45 -12.82 -1.30
CA LEU A 131 0.94 -12.74 -1.75
C LEU A 131 1.33 -14.02 -2.50
N GLN A 132 0.94 -15.19 -2.00
CA GLN A 132 1.22 -16.46 -2.66
C GLN A 132 0.63 -16.49 -4.07
N LYS A 133 -0.65 -16.13 -4.21
CA LYS A 133 -1.29 -16.00 -5.52
C LYS A 133 -0.54 -15.04 -6.45
N THR A 134 -0.09 -13.91 -5.93
CA THR A 134 0.65 -12.92 -6.72
C THR A 134 2.02 -13.46 -7.16
N ALA A 135 2.70 -14.23 -6.31
CA ALA A 135 3.97 -14.88 -6.64
C ALA A 135 3.78 -15.93 -7.75
N ASP A 136 2.75 -16.77 -7.63
CA ASP A 136 2.44 -17.80 -8.62
C ASP A 136 2.13 -17.19 -10.01
N GLU A 137 1.35 -16.10 -10.04
CA GLU A 137 1.06 -15.36 -11.28
C GLU A 137 2.34 -14.80 -11.94
N ILE A 138 3.26 -14.24 -11.16
CA ILE A 138 4.52 -13.70 -11.68
C ILE A 138 5.44 -14.83 -12.15
N GLN A 139 5.50 -15.95 -11.42
CA GLN A 139 6.33 -17.09 -11.79
C GLN A 139 5.88 -17.73 -13.11
N ALA A 140 4.56 -17.80 -13.34
CA ALA A 140 4.03 -18.23 -14.63
C ALA A 140 4.50 -17.31 -15.77
N GLU A 141 4.45 -15.99 -15.60
CA GLU A 141 4.91 -15.03 -16.62
C GLU A 141 6.43 -15.08 -16.87
N ILE A 142 7.22 -15.40 -15.84
CA ILE A 142 8.67 -15.67 -15.96
C ILE A 142 8.87 -16.89 -16.87
N ASN A 143 8.26 -18.03 -16.53
CA ASN A 143 8.40 -19.28 -17.27
C ASN A 143 7.99 -19.11 -18.75
N ASP A 144 6.88 -18.41 -19.01
CA ASP A 144 6.41 -18.13 -20.37
C ASP A 144 7.39 -17.25 -21.16
N THR A 145 7.99 -16.26 -20.49
CA THR A 145 8.97 -15.36 -21.13
C THR A 145 10.28 -16.09 -21.44
N GLU A 146 10.74 -16.95 -20.55
CA GLU A 146 11.93 -17.78 -20.76
C GLU A 146 11.73 -18.79 -21.90
N ALA A 147 10.56 -19.45 -21.96
CA ALA A 147 10.23 -20.37 -23.04
C ALA A 147 10.21 -19.69 -24.42
N ALA A 148 9.76 -18.43 -24.49
CA ALA A 148 9.74 -17.65 -25.72
C ALA A 148 11.14 -17.18 -26.20
N MET A 149 12.17 -17.33 -25.36
CA MET A 149 13.55 -16.96 -25.68
C MET A 149 14.41 -18.14 -26.15
N GLN A 150 13.91 -19.37 -26.05
CA GLN A 150 14.55 -20.61 -26.53
C GLN A 150 14.24 -20.84 -28.01
#